data_AF-G4T7D8-F1
#
_entry.id   AF-G4T7D8-F1
#
_cell.length_a   1.000
_cell.length_b   1.000
_cell.length_c   1.000
_cell.angle_alpha   90.00
_cell.angle_beta   90.00
_cell.angle_gamma   90.00
#
_symmetry.space_group_name_H-M   'P 1'
#
loop_
_entity.id
_entity.type
_entity.pdbx_description
1 polymer ?
#
loop_
_entity_poly.entity_id
_entity_poly.type
_entity_poly.pdbx_seq_one_letter_code
_entity_poly.pdbx_strand_id
1 'polypeptide(L)'
;MTSSQVQFCTDVKVLDEWAKLTGLSLPPSGDALSQSYARAHGWLNHLKDQLVQRAQWREQPTGDARMLFAVTCPLRGPSNETLTISLPAYATSFFSPNRTTLFASCFQSALFSNTRHSTAPVADILHLLQCLIPGMLTVVMVENVPGQGTWTTSRGLPPVEWVDANRDQLTAVVGREHYARIRHAAATKTMSFKTSCK
;
A
#
# COMPACT_ATOMS: atom_id res chain seq x y z
N MET A 1 14.68 -8.57 17.49
CA MET A 1 14.00 -7.37 17.00
C MET A 1 12.83 -7.81 16.13
N THR A 2 11.60 -7.55 16.55
CA THR A 2 10.40 -7.77 15.73
C THR A 2 10.29 -6.57 14.78
N SER A 3 10.56 -6.79 13.49
CA SER A 3 10.46 -5.73 12.48
C SER A 3 9.21 -5.95 11.64
N SER A 4 8.36 -4.93 11.54
CA SER A 4 7.17 -4.99 10.70
C SER A 4 7.53 -4.78 9.23
N GLN A 5 7.18 -5.73 8.38
CA GLN A 5 7.46 -5.74 6.94
C GLN A 5 6.20 -5.47 6.14
N VAL A 6 6.35 -4.93 4.94
CA VAL A 6 5.23 -4.80 4.00
C VAL A 6 5.16 -6.06 3.14
N GLN A 7 3.96 -6.65 3.05
CA GLN A 7 3.67 -7.77 2.17
C GLN A 7 2.80 -7.31 1.01
N PHE A 8 3.19 -7.69 -0.20
CA PHE A 8 2.39 -7.50 -1.42
C PHE A 8 1.71 -8.82 -1.79
N CYS A 9 0.41 -8.78 -2.10
CA CYS A 9 -0.38 -9.94 -2.44
C CYS A 9 -1.38 -9.63 -3.58
N THR A 10 -1.46 -10.53 -4.54
CA THR A 10 -2.43 -10.47 -5.65
C THR A 10 -3.36 -11.67 -5.68
N ASP A 11 -3.29 -12.56 -4.67
CA ASP A 11 -4.17 -13.72 -4.56
C ASP A 11 -5.60 -13.24 -4.23
N VAL A 12 -6.51 -13.48 -5.17
CA VAL A 12 -7.92 -13.07 -5.07
C VAL A 12 -8.57 -13.63 -3.81
N LYS A 13 -8.19 -14.82 -3.33
CA LYS A 13 -8.74 -15.39 -2.09
C LYS A 13 -8.35 -14.57 -0.88
N VAL A 14 -7.07 -14.18 -0.78
CA VAL A 14 -6.55 -13.36 0.32
C VAL A 14 -7.21 -11.97 0.30
N LEU A 15 -7.37 -11.39 -0.89
CA LEU A 15 -8.02 -10.10 -1.07
C LEU A 15 -9.52 -10.17 -0.70
N ASP A 16 -10.23 -11.23 -1.09
CA ASP A 16 -11.63 -11.46 -0.72
C ASP A 16 -11.80 -11.61 0.80
N GLU A 17 -10.89 -12.31 1.47
CA GLU A 17 -10.90 -12.38 2.94
C GLU A 17 -10.71 -11.00 3.59
N TRP A 18 -9.82 -10.16 3.05
CA TRP A 18 -9.64 -8.79 3.54
C TRP A 18 -10.86 -7.92 3.26
N ALA A 19 -11.49 -8.08 2.11
CA ALA A 19 -12.73 -7.40 1.77
C ALA A 19 -13.88 -7.78 2.72
N LYS A 20 -14.01 -9.07 3.04
CA LYS A 20 -14.97 -9.57 4.04
C LYS A 20 -14.69 -9.01 5.43
N LEU A 21 -13.42 -9.02 5.85
CA LEU A 21 -13.01 -8.54 7.17
C LEU A 21 -13.26 -7.03 7.34
N THR A 22 -12.94 -6.25 6.30
CA THR A 22 -13.06 -4.78 6.34
C THR A 22 -14.44 -4.27 5.96
N GLY A 23 -15.31 -5.12 5.40
CA GLY A 23 -16.57 -4.69 4.79
C GLY A 23 -16.38 -3.82 3.54
N LEU A 24 -15.15 -3.74 3.01
CA LEU A 24 -14.82 -3.02 1.79
C LEU A 24 -14.79 -4.03 0.66
N SER A 25 -15.94 -4.22 0.01
CA SER A 25 -16.03 -5.08 -1.17
C SER A 25 -14.93 -4.72 -2.17
N LEU A 26 -14.25 -5.75 -2.69
CA LEU A 26 -13.45 -5.55 -3.90
C LEU A 26 -14.37 -4.91 -4.95
N PRO A 27 -13.88 -3.94 -5.73
CA PRO A 27 -14.71 -3.28 -6.71
C PRO A 27 -15.40 -4.33 -7.60
N PRO A 28 -16.73 -4.22 -7.80
CA PRO A 28 -17.55 -5.27 -8.42
C PRO A 28 -17.14 -5.55 -9.87
N SER A 29 -16.38 -4.63 -10.48
CA SER A 29 -15.70 -4.80 -11.75
C SER A 29 -14.32 -4.13 -11.69
N GLY A 30 -13.43 -4.53 -12.60
CA GLY A 30 -12.15 -3.85 -12.81
C GLY A 30 -12.31 -2.35 -13.14
N ASP A 31 -13.46 -1.94 -13.69
CA ASP A 31 -13.74 -0.54 -14.05
C ASP A 31 -13.91 0.34 -12.82
N ALA A 32 -14.66 -0.13 -11.81
CA ALA A 32 -14.86 0.62 -10.56
C ALA A 32 -13.53 0.81 -9.81
N LEU A 33 -12.66 -0.20 -9.82
CA LEU A 33 -11.30 -0.08 -9.28
C LEU A 33 -10.48 0.94 -10.07
N SER A 34 -10.52 0.84 -11.40
CA SER A 34 -9.77 1.71 -12.29
C SER A 34 -10.18 3.17 -12.17
N GLN A 35 -11.47 3.45 -11.93
CA GLN A 35 -11.96 4.81 -11.70
C GLN A 35 -11.42 5.43 -10.41
N SER A 36 -11.49 4.71 -9.28
CA SER A 36 -10.95 5.23 -8.01
C SER A 36 -9.43 5.41 -8.08
N TYR A 37 -8.72 4.46 -8.72
CA TYR A 37 -7.29 4.57 -8.94
C TYR A 37 -6.92 5.75 -9.86
N ALA A 38 -7.68 5.96 -10.95
CA ALA A 38 -7.49 7.10 -11.84
C ALA A 38 -7.72 8.43 -11.12
N ARG A 39 -8.73 8.53 -10.25
CA ARG A 39 -8.93 9.72 -9.38
C ARG A 39 -7.77 9.93 -8.41
N ALA A 40 -7.12 8.85 -7.96
CA ALA A 40 -5.94 8.91 -7.10
C ALA A 40 -4.67 9.38 -7.82
N HIS A 41 -4.61 9.36 -9.16
CA HIS A 41 -3.39 9.72 -9.92
C HIS A 41 -2.84 11.10 -9.56
N GLY A 42 -3.71 12.10 -9.42
CA GLY A 42 -3.28 13.45 -9.05
C GLY A 42 -2.59 13.47 -7.69
N TRP A 43 -3.13 12.75 -6.70
CA TRP A 43 -2.54 12.64 -5.37
C TRP A 43 -1.24 11.83 -5.40
N LEU A 44 -1.20 10.71 -6.12
CA LEU A 44 -0.01 9.89 -6.28
C LEU A 44 1.15 10.67 -6.95
N ASN A 45 0.85 11.47 -7.99
CA ASN A 45 1.84 12.34 -8.62
C ASN A 45 2.29 13.47 -7.68
N HIS A 46 1.39 14.02 -6.88
CA HIS A 46 1.78 14.99 -5.86
C HIS A 46 2.74 14.38 -4.81
N LEU A 47 2.48 13.15 -4.34
CA LEU A 47 3.37 12.44 -3.43
C LEU A 47 4.73 12.14 -4.09
N LYS A 48 4.74 11.75 -5.36
CA LYS A 48 5.96 11.61 -6.17
C LYS A 48 6.74 12.92 -6.22
N ASP A 49 6.08 14.04 -6.50
CA ASP A 49 6.74 15.35 -6.56
C ASP A 49 7.34 15.74 -5.20
N GLN A 50 6.67 15.42 -4.08
CA GLN A 50 7.25 15.59 -2.75
C GLN A 50 8.51 14.73 -2.54
N LEU A 51 8.53 13.48 -3.02
CA LEU A 51 9.72 12.64 -2.96
C LEU A 51 10.89 13.24 -3.74
N VAL A 52 10.62 13.73 -4.95
CA VAL A 52 11.65 14.32 -5.81
C VAL A 52 12.18 15.63 -5.23
N GLN A 53 11.28 16.55 -4.88
CA GLN A 53 11.65 17.90 -4.47
C GLN A 53 12.20 17.96 -3.04
N ARG A 54 11.58 17.22 -2.09
CA ARG A 54 11.92 17.33 -0.66
C ARG A 54 12.89 16.24 -0.22
N ALA A 55 12.66 15.01 -0.66
CA ALA A 55 13.49 13.86 -0.27
C ALA A 55 14.65 13.59 -1.25
N GLN A 56 14.79 14.40 -2.30
CA GLN A 56 15.86 14.29 -3.31
C GLN A 56 15.86 12.94 -4.05
N TRP A 57 14.67 12.34 -4.22
CA TRP A 57 14.50 11.15 -5.04
C TRP A 57 14.65 11.50 -6.52
N ARG A 58 15.09 10.52 -7.32
CA ARG A 58 15.30 10.71 -8.75
C ARG A 58 14.16 10.08 -9.52
N GLU A 59 13.38 10.90 -10.19
CA GLU A 59 12.41 10.43 -11.18
C GLU A 59 13.13 9.72 -12.32
N GLN A 60 12.62 8.54 -12.69
CA GLN A 60 13.13 7.74 -13.78
C GLN A 60 12.24 7.94 -15.01
N PRO A 61 12.82 8.09 -16.21
CA PRO A 61 12.03 8.16 -17.42
C PRO A 61 11.27 6.85 -17.62
N THR A 62 9.95 6.91 -17.60
CA THR A 62 9.10 5.76 -17.87
C THR A 62 8.96 5.60 -19.38
N GLY A 63 9.84 4.81 -20.00
CA GLY A 63 9.70 4.43 -21.42
C GLY A 63 8.46 3.57 -21.73
N ASP A 64 7.70 3.20 -20.70
CA ASP A 64 6.47 2.40 -20.79
C ASP A 64 5.26 3.27 -20.42
N ALA A 65 4.39 3.56 -21.40
CA ALA A 65 3.17 4.35 -21.22
C ALA A 65 2.16 3.75 -20.22
N ARG A 66 2.37 2.50 -19.78
CA ARG A 66 1.54 1.83 -18.78
C ARG A 66 2.01 2.10 -17.35
N MET A 67 3.05 2.92 -17.17
CA MET A 67 3.55 3.35 -15.87
C MET A 67 3.08 4.77 -15.57
N LEU A 68 2.59 5.00 -14.35
CA LEU A 68 2.21 6.33 -13.89
C LEU A 68 3.48 7.14 -13.58
N PHE A 69 4.38 6.55 -12.80
CA PHE A 69 5.70 7.07 -12.54
C PHE A 69 6.64 5.99 -12.03
N ALA A 70 7.93 6.28 -12.05
CA ALA A 70 8.96 5.55 -11.32
C ALA A 70 9.91 6.55 -10.64
N VAL A 71 10.18 6.37 -9.35
CA VAL A 71 11.11 7.20 -8.58
C VAL A 71 12.06 6.32 -7.79
N THR A 72 13.35 6.66 -7.83
CA THR A 72 14.41 5.91 -7.17
C THR A 72 14.97 6.70 -5.99
N CYS A 73 15.03 6.04 -4.84
CA CYS A 73 15.67 6.55 -3.64
C CYS A 73 17.17 6.74 -3.88
N PRO A 74 17.76 7.89 -3.52
CA PRO A 74 19.19 8.13 -3.71
C PRO A 74 20.03 7.26 -2.77
N LEU A 75 19.46 6.85 -1.63
CA LEU A 75 20.12 6.01 -0.65
C LEU A 75 20.22 4.57 -1.15
N ARG A 76 21.38 3.98 -0.88
CA ARG A 76 21.67 2.57 -1.16
C ARG A 76 21.43 1.74 0.09
N GLY A 77 20.83 0.57 -0.08
CA GLY A 77 20.72 -0.41 0.99
C GLY A 77 22.05 -1.09 1.32
N PRO A 78 22.06 -1.97 2.33
CA PRO A 78 23.28 -2.66 2.79
C PRO A 78 24.01 -3.43 1.68
N SER A 79 23.26 -3.93 0.69
CA SER A 79 23.78 -4.68 -0.45
C SER A 79 23.95 -3.83 -1.72
N ASN A 80 24.08 -2.51 -1.58
CA ASN A 80 24.06 -1.54 -2.69
C ASN A 80 22.77 -1.59 -3.53
N GLU A 81 21.71 -2.19 -2.99
CA GLU A 81 20.39 -2.23 -3.62
C GLU A 81 19.76 -0.84 -3.63
N THR A 82 18.93 -0.57 -4.64
CA THR A 82 18.18 0.67 -4.77
C THR A 82 16.71 0.40 -4.55
N LEU A 83 16.06 1.28 -3.79
CA LEU A 83 14.61 1.29 -3.75
C LEU A 83 14.10 2.11 -4.92
N THR A 84 13.38 1.46 -5.83
CA THR A 84 12.60 2.15 -6.86
C THR A 84 11.12 1.89 -6.61
N ILE A 85 10.36 2.96 -6.39
CA ILE A 85 8.91 2.91 -6.31
C ILE A 85 8.37 3.17 -7.71
N SER A 86 7.71 2.16 -8.26
CA SER A 86 7.13 2.18 -9.60
C SER A 86 5.64 1.89 -9.48
N LEU A 87 4.79 2.83 -9.89
CA LEU A 87 3.34 2.64 -9.88
C LEU A 87 2.79 2.58 -11.30
N PRO A 88 1.88 1.64 -11.61
CA PRO A 88 1.29 1.54 -12.93
C PRO A 88 0.26 2.65 -13.17
N ALA A 89 -0.02 2.96 -14.43
CA ALA A 89 -1.08 3.88 -14.84
C ALA A 89 -2.49 3.25 -14.70
N TYR A 90 -2.57 1.92 -14.59
CA TYR A 90 -3.84 1.20 -14.45
C TYR A 90 -3.74 0.19 -13.30
N ALA A 91 -4.73 0.18 -12.41
CA ALA A 91 -4.75 -0.69 -11.24
C ALA A 91 -4.72 -2.19 -11.60
N THR A 92 -5.30 -2.59 -12.73
CA THR A 92 -5.25 -3.97 -13.24
C THR A 92 -3.82 -4.48 -13.47
N SER A 93 -2.86 -3.57 -13.66
CA SER A 93 -1.44 -3.94 -13.81
C SER A 93 -0.86 -4.59 -12.55
N PHE A 94 -1.37 -4.29 -11.35
CA PHE A 94 -0.92 -4.96 -10.13
C PHE A 94 -1.16 -6.47 -10.17
N PHE A 95 -2.20 -6.91 -10.89
CA PHE A 95 -2.60 -8.31 -11.03
C PHE A 95 -1.98 -8.99 -12.25
N SER A 96 -1.19 -8.28 -13.05
CA SER A 96 -0.54 -8.84 -14.23
C SER A 96 0.65 -9.72 -13.82
N PRO A 97 0.68 -11.02 -14.17
CA PRO A 97 1.71 -11.96 -13.72
C PRO A 97 3.15 -11.50 -13.99
N ASN A 98 3.36 -10.85 -15.15
CA ASN A 98 4.67 -10.35 -15.57
C ASN A 98 5.19 -9.17 -14.72
N ARG A 99 4.34 -8.56 -13.89
CA ARG A 99 4.65 -7.36 -13.09
C ARG A 99 4.52 -7.59 -11.60
N THR A 100 3.80 -8.64 -11.17
CA THR A 100 3.64 -9.02 -9.76
C THR A 100 4.99 -9.14 -9.06
N THR A 101 5.99 -9.79 -9.69
CA THR A 101 7.35 -9.91 -9.13
C THR A 101 8.03 -8.56 -8.93
N LEU A 102 7.81 -7.61 -9.85
CA LEU A 102 8.42 -6.28 -9.79
C LEU A 102 7.81 -5.47 -8.63
N PHE A 103 6.49 -5.50 -8.48
CA PHE A 103 5.81 -4.85 -7.35
C PHE A 103 6.14 -5.53 -6.01
N ALA A 104 6.21 -6.86 -5.99
CA ALA A 104 6.66 -7.62 -4.83
C ALA A 104 8.08 -7.17 -4.40
N SER A 105 9.03 -7.14 -5.33
CA SER A 105 10.40 -6.71 -5.07
C SER A 105 10.48 -5.27 -4.55
N CYS A 106 9.64 -4.36 -5.06
CA CYS A 106 9.55 -2.99 -4.57
C CYS A 106 9.02 -2.94 -3.13
N PHE A 107 7.78 -3.39 -2.91
CA PHE A 107 7.06 -3.19 -1.66
C PHE A 107 7.58 -4.09 -0.52
N GLN A 108 8.06 -5.29 -0.83
CA GLN A 108 8.60 -6.22 0.18
C GLN A 108 10.07 -5.99 0.49
N SER A 109 10.71 -4.99 -0.13
CA SER A 109 12.11 -4.67 0.20
C SER A 109 12.25 -4.14 1.63
N ALA A 110 13.38 -4.46 2.26
CA ALA A 110 13.74 -3.90 3.56
C ALA A 110 13.85 -2.37 3.50
N LEU A 111 14.35 -1.84 2.38
CA LEU A 111 14.41 -0.40 2.13
C LEU A 111 13.02 0.25 2.14
N PHE A 112 12.02 -0.33 1.48
CA PHE A 112 10.66 0.22 1.53
C PHE A 112 10.11 0.20 2.96
N SER A 113 10.31 -0.93 3.65
CA SER A 113 9.88 -1.11 5.05
C SER A 113 10.52 -0.11 6.01
N ASN A 114 11.78 0.28 5.80
CA ASN A 114 12.44 1.30 6.60
C ASN A 114 12.03 2.72 6.19
N THR A 115 11.99 2.99 4.88
CA THR A 115 11.80 4.34 4.36
C THR A 115 10.38 4.86 4.61
N ARG A 116 9.38 3.99 4.68
CA ARG A 116 8.02 4.38 5.08
C ARG A 116 7.94 4.97 6.50
N HIS A 117 8.91 4.68 7.38
CA HIS A 117 8.92 5.25 8.73
C HIS A 117 9.57 6.64 8.78
N SER A 118 10.47 6.94 7.85
CA SER A 118 11.23 8.20 7.83
C SER A 118 10.77 9.18 6.76
N THR A 119 10.06 8.71 5.73
CA THR A 119 9.64 9.52 4.58
C THR A 119 8.13 9.48 4.43
N ALA A 120 7.45 10.54 4.88
CA ALA A 120 5.99 10.60 4.90
C ALA A 120 5.32 10.27 3.54
N PRO A 121 5.79 10.78 2.38
CA PRO A 121 5.19 10.40 1.10
C PRO A 121 5.23 8.90 0.77
N VAL A 122 6.24 8.16 1.26
CA VAL A 122 6.30 6.69 1.09
C VAL A 122 5.21 6.01 1.92
N ALA A 123 5.00 6.47 3.16
CA ALA A 123 3.90 5.99 4.00
C ALA A 123 2.53 6.32 3.38
N ASP A 124 2.37 7.53 2.87
CA ASP A 124 1.12 7.99 2.25
C ASP A 124 0.77 7.19 0.99
N ILE A 125 1.76 6.85 0.16
CA ILE A 125 1.57 5.95 -0.99
C ILE A 125 1.06 4.59 -0.52
N LEU A 126 1.69 3.99 0.49
CA LEU A 126 1.25 2.71 1.06
C LEU A 126 -0.20 2.79 1.57
N HIS A 127 -0.50 3.80 2.39
CA HIS A 127 -1.82 3.99 2.98
C HIS A 127 -2.92 4.23 1.93
N LEU A 128 -2.63 5.04 0.91
CA LEU A 128 -3.56 5.29 -0.18
C LEU A 128 -3.85 4.00 -0.97
N LEU A 129 -2.82 3.20 -1.28
CA LEU A 129 -3.00 1.92 -1.96
C LEU A 129 -3.78 0.91 -1.11
N GLN A 130 -3.59 0.89 0.22
CA GLN A 130 -4.39 0.09 1.15
C GLN A 130 -5.87 0.47 1.13
N CYS A 131 -6.19 1.77 1.04
CA CYS A 131 -7.56 2.26 0.91
C CYS A 131 -8.20 1.87 -0.44
N LEU A 132 -7.42 1.82 -1.52
CA LEU A 132 -7.92 1.51 -2.85
C LEU A 132 -8.14 0.01 -3.07
N ILE A 133 -7.23 -0.82 -2.55
CA ILE A 133 -7.26 -2.29 -2.70
C ILE A 133 -6.88 -2.93 -1.35
N PRO A 134 -7.85 -3.06 -0.41
CA PRO A 134 -7.60 -3.66 0.89
C PRO A 134 -7.01 -5.06 0.77
N GLY A 135 -5.93 -5.32 1.51
CA GLY A 135 -5.23 -6.61 1.51
C GLY A 135 -4.15 -6.77 0.43
N MET A 136 -4.08 -5.90 -0.58
CA MET A 136 -3.01 -5.96 -1.59
C MET A 136 -1.65 -5.61 -0.98
N LEU A 137 -1.64 -4.60 -0.11
CA LEU A 137 -0.48 -4.25 0.69
C LEU A 137 -0.86 -4.38 2.16
N THR A 138 -0.15 -5.20 2.90
CA THR A 138 -0.37 -5.37 4.35
C THR A 138 0.93 -5.12 5.11
N VAL A 139 0.82 -4.52 6.30
CA VAL A 139 1.95 -4.42 7.22
C VAL A 139 1.89 -5.63 8.15
N VAL A 140 2.90 -6.48 8.10
CA VAL A 140 2.97 -7.75 8.83
C VAL A 140 4.05 -7.67 9.88
N MET A 141 3.70 -8.02 11.12
CA MET A 141 4.61 -8.16 12.24
C MET A 141 4.61 -9.61 12.70
N VAL A 142 5.79 -10.21 12.79
CA VAL A 142 5.97 -11.59 13.26
C VAL A 142 6.71 -11.54 14.59
N GLU A 143 6.14 -12.19 15.60
CA GLU A 143 6.66 -12.21 16.98
C GLU A 143 6.76 -13.65 17.49
N ASN A 144 7.90 -13.99 18.09
CA ASN A 144 8.06 -15.26 18.80
C ASN A 144 7.66 -15.05 20.26
N VAL A 145 6.54 -15.63 20.67
CA VAL A 145 6.05 -15.54 22.05
C VAL A 145 6.52 -16.78 22.81
N PRO A 146 7.38 -16.64 23.84
CA PRO A 146 7.89 -17.79 24.59
C PRO A 146 6.75 -18.67 25.12
N GLY A 147 6.80 -19.97 24.79
CA GLY A 147 5.78 -20.93 25.21
C GLY A 147 4.45 -20.87 24.45
N GLN A 148 4.26 -19.93 23.52
CA GLN A 148 3.02 -19.80 22.74
C GLN A 148 3.22 -19.90 21.21
N GLY A 149 4.47 -19.98 20.73
CA GLY A 149 4.76 -20.15 19.30
C GLY A 149 4.95 -18.83 18.56
N THR A 150 4.79 -18.87 17.24
CA THR A 150 5.01 -17.70 16.37
C THR A 150 3.69 -17.03 16.05
N TRP A 151 3.55 -15.77 16.47
CA TRP A 151 2.39 -14.94 16.21
C TRP A 151 2.65 -14.03 15.01
N THR A 152 1.67 -13.92 14.13
CA THR A 152 1.68 -12.99 12.99
C THR A 152 0.51 -12.03 13.13
N THR A 153 0.79 -10.73 13.18
CA THR A 153 -0.22 -9.67 13.15
C THR A 153 -0.09 -8.92 11.83
N SER A 154 -1.15 -8.90 11.03
CA SER A 154 -1.19 -8.22 9.73
C SER A 154 -2.21 -7.09 9.77
N ARG A 155 -1.85 -5.93 9.22
CA ARG A 155 -2.71 -4.75 9.10
C ARG A 155 -2.96 -4.42 7.63
N GLY A 156 -4.22 -4.40 7.22
CA GLY A 156 -4.62 -4.20 5.81
C GLY A 156 -5.15 -2.81 5.48
N LEU A 157 -5.32 -1.94 6.49
CA LEU A 157 -5.79 -0.57 6.36
C LEU A 157 -4.87 0.40 7.11
N PRO A 158 -4.81 1.68 6.72
CA PRO A 158 -3.98 2.68 7.41
C PRO A 158 -4.46 3.01 8.84
N PRO A 159 -3.65 3.73 9.64
CA PRO A 159 -4.06 4.40 10.88
C PRO A 159 -5.33 5.24 10.70
N VAL A 160 -6.29 5.15 11.63
CA VAL A 160 -7.52 5.94 11.56
C VAL A 160 -7.21 7.43 11.63
N GLU A 161 -6.15 7.81 12.35
CA GLU A 161 -5.64 9.17 12.44
C GLU A 161 -5.21 9.68 11.06
N TRP A 162 -4.58 8.82 10.26
CA TRP A 162 -4.21 9.15 8.88
C TRP A 162 -5.45 9.27 7.98
N VAL A 163 -6.43 8.38 8.14
CA VAL A 163 -7.70 8.44 7.40
C VAL A 163 -8.46 9.74 7.71
N ASP A 164 -8.48 10.14 8.97
CA ASP A 164 -9.15 11.36 9.42
C ASP A 164 -8.43 12.62 8.94
N ALA A 165 -7.09 12.64 9.01
CA ALA A 165 -6.28 13.76 8.52
C ALA A 165 -6.43 13.98 7.01
N ASN A 166 -6.71 12.93 6.23
CA ASN A 166 -6.82 12.97 4.77
C ASN A 166 -8.27 12.83 4.27
N ARG A 167 -9.26 13.15 5.11
CA ARG A 167 -10.69 12.97 4.84
C ARG A 167 -11.13 13.49 3.47
N ASP A 168 -10.80 14.74 3.15
CA ASP A 168 -11.32 15.41 1.96
C ASP A 168 -10.72 14.81 0.68
N GLN A 169 -9.42 14.54 0.69
CA GLN A 169 -8.72 13.90 -0.42
C GLN A 169 -9.21 12.45 -0.63
N LEU A 170 -9.34 11.66 0.44
CA LEU A 170 -9.90 10.31 0.34
C LEU A 170 -11.33 10.32 -0.17
N THR A 171 -12.17 11.25 0.32
CA THR A 171 -13.55 11.40 -0.15
C THR A 171 -13.60 11.74 -1.64
N ALA A 172 -12.69 12.57 -2.15
CA ALA A 172 -12.58 12.86 -3.58
C ALA A 172 -12.14 11.64 -4.41
N VAL A 173 -11.31 10.77 -3.85
CA VAL A 173 -10.80 9.57 -4.54
C VAL A 173 -11.80 8.42 -4.52
N VAL A 174 -12.34 8.04 -3.36
CA VAL A 174 -13.19 6.85 -3.21
C VAL A 174 -14.68 7.16 -3.13
N GLY A 175 -15.06 8.43 -2.94
CA GLY A 175 -16.44 8.85 -2.69
C GLY A 175 -16.81 8.81 -1.19
N ARG A 176 -17.82 9.59 -0.81
CA ARG A 176 -18.22 9.80 0.60
C ARG A 176 -18.64 8.52 1.31
N GLU A 177 -19.42 7.68 0.64
CA GLU A 177 -19.93 6.43 1.23
C GLU A 177 -18.78 5.43 1.46
N HIS A 178 -17.88 5.29 0.49
CA HIS A 178 -16.74 4.40 0.59
C HIS A 178 -15.74 4.92 1.64
N TYR A 179 -15.50 6.23 1.71
CA TYR A 179 -14.70 6.83 2.78
C TYR A 179 -15.26 6.51 4.18
N ALA A 180 -16.58 6.63 4.38
CA ALA A 180 -17.20 6.32 5.67
C ALA A 180 -16.95 4.86 6.08
N ARG A 181 -17.00 3.93 5.13
CA ARG A 181 -16.68 2.52 5.36
C ARG A 181 -15.19 2.31 5.69
N ILE A 182 -14.27 2.94 4.94
CA ILE A 182 -12.83 2.87 5.23
C ILE A 182 -12.55 3.36 6.65
N ARG A 183 -13.10 4.53 7.01
CA ARG A 183 -12.92 5.12 8.33
C ARG A 183 -13.44 4.20 9.44
N HIS A 184 -14.63 3.64 9.26
CA HIS A 184 -15.21 2.71 10.23
C HIS A 184 -14.34 1.45 10.41
N ALA A 185 -13.89 0.85 9.30
CA ALA A 185 -13.04 -0.33 9.32
C ALA A 185 -11.66 -0.02 9.94
N ALA A 186 -11.05 1.12 9.59
CA ALA A 186 -9.77 1.58 10.13
C ALA A 186 -9.80 1.85 11.65
N ALA A 187 -10.94 2.33 12.16
CA ALA A 187 -11.15 2.57 13.59
C ALA A 187 -11.40 1.27 14.39
N THR A 188 -11.80 0.19 13.72
CA THR A 188 -12.23 -1.06 14.36
C THR A 188 -11.09 -2.08 14.32
N LYS A 189 -10.49 -2.39 15.48
CA LYS A 189 -9.32 -3.29 15.56
C LYS A 189 -9.54 -4.65 14.89
N THR A 190 -10.71 -5.26 15.10
CA THR A 190 -11.05 -6.57 14.51
C THR A 190 -11.19 -6.54 12.99
N MET A 191 -11.42 -5.35 12.39
CA MET A 191 -11.56 -5.18 10.95
C MET A 191 -10.24 -4.76 10.29
N SER A 192 -9.38 -4.06 11.04
CA SER A 192 -8.10 -3.56 10.57
C SER A 192 -6.95 -4.56 10.67
N PHE A 193 -7.06 -5.53 11.58
CA PHE A 193 -6.00 -6.48 11.90
C PHE A 193 -6.44 -7.94 11.73
N LYS A 194 -5.55 -8.77 11.20
CA LYS A 194 -5.61 -10.23 11.26
C LYS A 194 -4.51 -10.73 12.18
N THR A 195 -4.82 -11.69 13.05
CA THR A 195 -3.84 -12.36 13.91
C THR A 195 -3.88 -13.86 13.65
N SER A 196 -2.73 -14.48 13.46
CA SER A 196 -2.60 -15.94 13.34
C SER A 196 -1.44 -16.46 14.18
N CYS A 197 -1.58 -17.68 14.70
CA CYS A 197 -0.55 -18.38 15.44
C CYS A 197 -0.11 -19.62 14.64
N LYS A 198 1.19 -19.86 14.56
CA LYS A 198 1.81 -21.08 14.02
C LYS A 198 2.64 -21.78 15.08
#